data_AF-A0A950ET91-F1
#
_entry.id   AF-A0A950ET91-F1
#
_cell.length_a   1.000
_cell.length_b   1.000
_cell.length_c   1.000
_cell.angle_alpha   90.00
_cell.angle_beta   90.00
_cell.angle_gamma   90.00
#
_symmetry.space_group_name_H-M   'P 1'
#
loop_
_entity.id
_entity.type
_entity.pdbx_description
1 polymer ?
#
loop_
_entity_poly.entity_id
_entity_poly.type
_entity_poly.pdbx_seq_one_letter_code
_entity_poly.pdbx_strand_id
1 'polypeptide(L)'
;MATTELVNPFRQGLREDRATRPVQLVIFGASGDLTTRKLLPALYNLVQAELVPENFCVVGFARNEMTDDEYRATLRASVAKSGEVRVRDEHVVDDLAARTRYLSGTFDDAGAFARLRAVLDENDAKYGTDGNRIFYVSTPASLFG
;
A
#
# COMPACT_ATOMS: atom_id res chain seq x y z
N MET A 1 38.72 16.71 -24.55
CA MET A 1 38.03 15.40 -24.70
C MET A 1 36.65 15.54 -24.09
N ALA A 2 35.61 15.61 -24.91
CA ALA A 2 34.23 15.76 -24.44
C ALA A 2 33.63 14.37 -24.22
N THR A 3 33.17 14.10 -23.00
CA THR A 3 32.44 12.88 -22.64
C THR A 3 31.01 13.05 -23.13
N THR A 4 30.63 12.36 -24.21
CA THR A 4 29.24 12.30 -24.65
C THR A 4 28.43 11.55 -23.60
N GLU A 5 27.57 12.27 -22.86
CA GLU A 5 26.57 11.66 -21.98
C GLU A 5 25.71 10.69 -22.80
N LEU A 6 25.69 9.44 -22.36
CA LEU A 6 24.88 8.40 -22.97
C LEU A 6 23.42 8.61 -22.53
N VAL A 7 22.71 9.50 -23.23
CA VAL A 7 21.29 9.76 -22.96
C VAL A 7 20.49 8.50 -23.29
N ASN A 8 19.83 7.92 -22.28
CA ASN A 8 19.02 6.72 -22.44
C ASN A 8 17.79 7.04 -23.32
N PRO A 9 17.68 6.48 -24.54
CA PRO A 9 16.59 6.79 -25.47
C PRO A 9 15.21 6.33 -24.96
N PHE A 10 15.15 5.43 -23.98
CA PHE A 10 13.90 5.03 -23.33
C PHE A 10 13.40 6.03 -22.28
N ARG A 11 14.21 7.04 -21.92
CA ARG A 11 13.79 8.14 -21.04
C ARG A 11 13.29 9.36 -21.81
N GLN A 12 13.43 9.40 -23.12
CA GLN A 12 12.89 10.49 -23.93
C GLN A 12 11.36 10.53 -23.83
N GLY A 13 10.83 11.66 -23.34
CA GLY A 13 9.39 11.88 -23.18
C GLY A 13 8.79 11.35 -21.88
N LEU A 14 9.54 10.61 -21.06
CA LEU A 14 9.18 10.40 -19.67
C LEU A 14 9.39 11.74 -18.96
N ARG A 15 8.30 12.35 -18.47
CA ARG A 15 8.40 13.59 -17.68
C ARG A 15 9.31 13.31 -16.49
N GLU A 16 10.45 14.00 -16.43
CA GLU A 16 11.26 14.07 -15.22
C GLU A 16 10.39 14.66 -14.12
N ASP A 17 10.31 13.91 -13.03
CA ASP A 17 9.57 14.22 -11.81
C ASP A 17 8.06 14.48 -11.98
N ARG A 18 7.30 13.42 -12.34
CA ARG A 18 5.91 13.38 -11.89
C ARG A 18 5.95 13.19 -10.39
N ALA A 19 5.81 14.28 -9.62
CA ALA A 19 5.36 14.20 -8.24
C ALA A 19 4.24 13.14 -8.19
N THR A 20 4.51 12.04 -7.49
CA THR A 20 3.62 10.89 -7.48
C THR A 20 2.26 11.40 -7.01
N ARG A 21 1.19 11.08 -7.75
CA ARG A 21 -0.14 11.56 -7.36
C ARG A 21 -0.49 10.94 -6.00
N PRO A 22 -1.13 11.70 -5.09
CA PRO A 22 -1.74 11.13 -3.87
C PRO A 22 -2.49 9.84 -4.18
N VAL A 23 -2.40 8.82 -3.32
CA VAL A 23 -3.01 7.52 -3.63
C VAL A 23 -3.35 6.71 -2.38
N GLN A 24 -4.50 6.04 -2.43
CA GLN A 24 -4.86 4.99 -1.49
C GLN A 24 -4.62 3.62 -2.12
N LEU A 25 -3.87 2.76 -1.45
CA LEU A 25 -3.70 1.37 -1.86
C LEU A 25 -4.65 0.48 -1.06
N VAL A 26 -5.56 -0.20 -1.77
CA VAL A 26 -6.47 -1.19 -1.18
C VAL A 26 -5.96 -2.58 -1.50
N ILE A 27 -5.71 -3.39 -0.48
CA ILE A 27 -5.22 -4.76 -0.63
C ILE A 27 -6.34 -5.73 -0.30
N PHE A 28 -6.92 -6.35 -1.32
CA PHE A 28 -7.82 -7.49 -1.12
C PHE A 28 -7.01 -8.75 -0.84
N GLY A 29 -7.43 -9.54 0.14
CA GLY A 29 -6.63 -10.64 0.66
C GLY A 29 -5.51 -10.16 1.59
N ALA A 30 -5.78 -9.08 2.33
CA ALA A 30 -4.80 -8.44 3.21
C ALA A 30 -4.25 -9.35 4.32
N SER A 31 -5.02 -10.32 4.79
CA SER A 31 -4.59 -11.34 5.76
C SER A 31 -3.81 -12.51 5.12
N GLY A 32 -3.70 -12.52 3.79
CA GLY A 32 -3.08 -13.59 3.03
C GLY A 32 -1.55 -13.63 3.18
N ASP A 33 -1.00 -14.79 2.93
CA ASP A 33 0.44 -15.06 3.04
C ASP A 33 1.28 -14.22 2.06
N LEU A 34 0.81 -14.00 0.82
CA LEU A 34 1.51 -13.11 -0.13
C LEU A 34 1.60 -11.68 0.40
N THR A 35 0.52 -11.18 1.01
CA THR A 35 0.48 -9.85 1.59
C THR A 35 1.52 -9.71 2.70
N THR A 36 1.50 -10.64 3.67
CA THR A 36 2.38 -10.56 4.83
C THR A 36 3.85 -10.83 4.50
N ARG A 37 4.14 -11.74 3.55
CA ARG A 37 5.52 -12.08 3.19
C ARG A 37 6.16 -11.16 2.16
N LYS A 38 5.37 -10.52 1.28
CA LYS A 38 5.88 -9.72 0.16
C LYS A 38 5.36 -8.30 0.10
N LEU A 39 4.04 -8.10 0.15
CA LEU A 39 3.48 -6.75 -0.05
C LEU A 39 3.83 -5.81 1.11
N LEU A 40 3.58 -6.19 2.35
CA LEU A 40 3.86 -5.31 3.50
C LEU A 40 5.35 -4.91 3.58
N PRO A 41 6.31 -5.84 3.43
CA PRO A 41 7.73 -5.46 3.35
C PRO A 41 8.08 -4.58 2.13
N ALA A 42 7.47 -4.84 0.96
CA ALA A 42 7.69 -4.03 -0.22
C ALA A 42 7.16 -2.60 -0.06
N LEU A 43 5.98 -2.43 0.57
CA LEU A 43 5.42 -1.12 0.87
C LEU A 43 6.31 -0.32 1.82
N TYR A 44 6.83 -0.98 2.86
CA TYR A 44 7.83 -0.36 3.72
C TYR A 44 9.05 0.14 2.93
N ASN A 45 9.62 -0.71 2.06
CA ASN A 45 10.76 -0.33 1.24
C ASN A 45 10.45 0.85 0.31
N LEU A 46 9.23 0.93 -0.25
CA LEU A 46 8.80 2.07 -1.06
C LEU A 46 8.70 3.36 -0.26
N VAL A 47 8.15 3.29 0.96
CA VAL A 47 8.04 4.46 1.86
C VAL A 47 9.42 4.92 2.29
N GLN A 48 10.30 4.00 2.72
CA GLN A 48 11.65 4.33 3.13
C GLN A 48 12.49 4.91 1.98
N ALA A 49 12.26 4.45 0.75
CA ALA A 49 12.95 4.97 -0.43
C ALA A 49 12.30 6.28 -0.97
N GLU A 50 11.30 6.84 -0.28
CA GLU A 50 10.57 8.04 -0.71
C GLU A 50 9.95 7.91 -2.12
N LEU A 51 9.56 6.69 -2.50
CA LEU A 51 8.99 6.37 -3.82
C LEU A 51 7.45 6.41 -3.84
N VAL A 52 6.84 6.82 -2.74
CA VAL A 52 5.39 7.05 -2.60
C VAL A 52 5.12 8.53 -2.37
N PRO A 53 3.93 9.04 -2.74
CA PRO A 53 3.56 10.40 -2.37
C PRO A 53 3.48 10.56 -0.85
N GLU A 54 3.65 11.79 -0.36
CA GLU A 54 3.39 12.12 1.05
C GLU A 54 1.95 11.77 1.46
N ASN A 55 1.03 11.89 0.51
CA ASN A 55 -0.39 11.57 0.63
C ASN A 55 -0.62 10.11 0.24
N PHE A 56 0.02 9.19 0.96
CA PHE A 56 -0.13 7.74 0.80
C PHE A 56 -0.82 7.13 2.01
N CYS A 57 -1.76 6.22 1.78
CA CYS A 57 -2.35 5.39 2.83
C CYS A 57 -2.75 4.00 2.31
N VAL A 58 -2.89 3.04 3.24
CA VAL A 58 -3.15 1.64 2.93
C VAL A 58 -4.43 1.17 3.61
N VAL A 59 -5.27 0.43 2.90
CA VAL A 59 -6.45 -0.24 3.44
C VAL A 59 -6.38 -1.72 3.13
N GLY A 60 -6.28 -2.55 4.17
CA GLY A 60 -6.40 -3.99 4.05
C GLY A 60 -7.87 -4.42 4.04
N PHE A 61 -8.24 -5.34 3.15
CA PHE A 61 -9.55 -5.97 3.13
C PHE A 61 -9.42 -7.49 3.05
N ALA A 62 -9.97 -8.21 4.02
CA ALA A 62 -10.01 -9.67 3.99
C ALA A 62 -11.15 -10.24 4.84
N ARG A 63 -11.34 -11.56 4.79
CA ARG A 63 -12.41 -12.25 5.51
C ARG A 63 -12.14 -12.43 7.00
N ASN A 64 -10.87 -12.40 7.40
CA ASN A 64 -10.49 -12.63 8.79
C ASN A 64 -10.84 -11.38 9.60
N GLU A 65 -11.49 -11.56 10.74
CA GLU A 65 -11.74 -10.47 11.68
C GLU A 65 -10.42 -10.05 12.33
N MET A 66 -10.06 -8.78 12.13
CA MET A 66 -8.93 -8.12 12.76
C MET A 66 -9.30 -6.65 12.97
N THR A 67 -8.78 -6.06 14.04
CA THR A 67 -8.77 -4.63 14.29
C THR A 67 -7.65 -3.94 13.50
N ASP A 68 -7.74 -2.61 13.37
CA ASP A 68 -6.65 -1.80 12.81
C ASP A 68 -5.33 -2.07 13.53
N ASP A 69 -5.35 -2.20 14.86
CA ASP A 69 -4.13 -2.38 15.66
C ASP A 69 -3.51 -3.78 15.48
N GLU A 70 -4.33 -4.83 15.37
CA GLU A 70 -3.84 -6.17 15.04
C GLU A 70 -3.21 -6.23 13.65
N TYR A 71 -3.82 -5.53 12.67
CA TYR A 71 -3.27 -5.46 11.33
C TYR A 71 -1.97 -4.64 11.28
N ARG A 72 -1.89 -3.53 12.03
CA ARG A 72 -0.65 -2.76 12.19
C ARG A 72 0.43 -3.58 12.87
N ALA A 73 0.11 -4.39 13.88
CA ALA A 73 1.05 -5.32 14.49
C ALA A 73 1.55 -6.36 13.48
N THR A 74 0.67 -6.85 12.61
CA THR A 74 1.05 -7.74 11.50
C THR A 74 2.02 -7.05 10.54
N LEU A 75 1.77 -5.79 10.17
CA LEU A 75 2.68 -4.99 9.34
C LEU A 75 4.07 -4.88 9.98
N ARG A 76 4.14 -4.47 11.25
CA ARG A 76 5.41 -4.39 11.99
C ARG A 76 6.16 -5.71 11.99
N ALA A 77 5.45 -6.80 12.29
CA ALA A 77 6.04 -8.14 12.31
C ALA A 77 6.53 -8.58 10.92
N SER A 78 5.80 -8.25 9.87
CA SER A 78 6.18 -8.53 8.48
C SER A 78 7.47 -7.80 8.08
N VAL A 79 7.59 -6.51 8.41
CA VAL A 79 8.80 -5.72 8.13
C VAL A 79 10.00 -6.25 8.94
N ALA A 80 9.79 -6.57 10.22
CA ALA A 80 10.84 -7.10 11.09
C ALA A 80 11.38 -8.46 10.61
N LYS A 81 10.50 -9.35 10.13
CA LYS A 81 10.86 -10.71 9.68
C LYS A 81 11.41 -10.77 8.25
N SER A 82 11.18 -9.73 7.44
CA SER A 82 11.59 -9.76 6.04
C SER A 82 13.10 -9.62 5.89
N GLY A 83 13.69 -10.51 5.08
CA GLY A 83 15.07 -10.40 4.62
C GLY A 83 15.27 -9.42 3.46
N GLU A 84 14.19 -8.93 2.86
CA GLU A 84 14.23 -7.94 1.77
C GLU A 84 14.32 -6.49 2.28
N VAL A 85 14.09 -6.30 3.58
CA VAL A 85 14.20 -5.00 4.26
C VAL A 85 15.65 -4.83 4.70
N ARG A 86 16.38 -3.94 4.01
CA ARG A 86 17.82 -3.75 4.21
C ARG A 86 18.15 -2.82 5.38
N VAL A 87 17.34 -1.78 5.56
CA VAL A 87 17.44 -0.80 6.65
C VAL A 87 16.10 -0.78 7.35
N ARG A 88 16.12 -0.77 8.69
CA ARG A 88 14.92 -0.68 9.51
C ARG A 88 14.96 0.63 10.28
N ASP A 89 13.97 1.46 10.02
CA ASP A 89 13.70 2.69 10.75
C ASP A 89 12.30 2.60 11.34
N GLU A 90 12.25 2.52 12.67
CA GLU A 90 10.99 2.39 13.42
C GLU A 90 10.04 3.57 13.14
N HIS A 91 10.56 4.77 12.87
CA HIS A 91 9.72 5.93 12.55
C HIS A 91 8.96 5.71 11.23
N VAL A 92 9.65 5.18 10.21
CA VAL A 92 9.03 4.87 8.91
C VAL A 92 7.98 3.76 9.06
N VAL A 93 8.26 2.75 9.89
CA VAL A 93 7.30 1.69 10.18
C VAL A 93 6.06 2.26 10.87
N ASP A 94 6.25 3.09 11.89
CA ASP A 94 5.16 3.68 12.65
C ASP A 94 4.32 4.65 11.84
N ASP A 95 4.94 5.47 11.00
CA ASP A 95 4.24 6.37 10.07
C ASP A 95 3.39 5.59 9.06
N LEU A 96 3.95 4.52 8.47
CA LEU A 96 3.20 3.65 7.58
C LEU A 96 2.05 2.95 8.32
N ALA A 97 2.29 2.46 9.53
CA ALA A 97 1.26 1.81 10.35
C ALA A 97 0.13 2.78 10.71
N ALA A 98 0.44 4.03 11.06
CA ALA A 98 -0.54 5.08 11.37
C ALA A 98 -1.43 5.45 10.17
N ARG A 99 -0.94 5.24 8.95
CA ARG A 99 -1.67 5.44 7.68
C ARG A 99 -2.29 4.15 7.13
N THR A 100 -2.28 3.08 7.92
CA THR A 100 -2.84 1.78 7.56
C THR A 100 -4.11 1.50 8.37
N ARG A 101 -5.15 1.04 7.67
CA ARG A 101 -6.42 0.56 8.23
C ARG A 101 -6.75 -0.83 7.71
N TYR A 102 -7.65 -1.52 8.39
CA TYR A 102 -8.12 -2.85 8.03
C TYR A 102 -9.65 -2.93 8.12
N LEU A 103 -10.25 -3.65 7.18
CA LEU A 103 -11.66 -3.96 7.18
C LEU A 103 -11.88 -5.45 6.94
N SER A 104 -12.71 -6.06 7.79
CA SER A 104 -13.19 -7.42 7.57
C SER A 104 -14.43 -7.43 6.67
N GLY A 105 -14.44 -8.33 5.69
CA GLY A 105 -15.55 -8.52 4.77
C GLY A 105 -15.32 -9.62 3.73
N THR A 106 -16.40 -10.04 3.10
CA THR A 106 -16.42 -10.98 1.97
C THR A 106 -16.81 -10.26 0.68
N PHE A 107 -16.52 -10.87 -0.47
CA PHE A 107 -16.81 -10.27 -1.79
C PHE A 107 -18.30 -10.25 -2.14
N ASP A 108 -19.12 -11.06 -1.47
CA ASP A 108 -20.57 -11.13 -1.62
C ASP A 108 -21.33 -10.24 -0.60
N ASP A 109 -20.64 -9.61 0.34
CA ASP A 109 -21.24 -8.69 1.31
C ASP A 109 -21.25 -7.24 0.78
N ALA A 110 -22.39 -6.81 0.22
CA ALA A 110 -22.59 -5.43 -0.21
C ALA A 110 -22.41 -4.41 0.95
N GLY A 111 -22.72 -4.81 2.18
CA GLY A 111 -22.49 -3.99 3.37
C GLY A 111 -21.01 -3.79 3.66
N ALA A 112 -20.16 -4.79 3.40
CA ALA A 112 -18.71 -4.66 3.52
C ALA A 112 -18.16 -3.64 2.52
N PHE A 113 -18.64 -3.63 1.27
CA PHE A 113 -18.24 -2.63 0.29
C PHE A 113 -18.73 -1.22 0.64
N ALA A 114 -19.91 -1.09 1.23
CA ALA A 114 -20.40 0.20 1.74
C ALA A 114 -19.48 0.72 2.87
N ARG A 115 -19.06 -0.14 3.81
CA ARG A 115 -18.08 0.21 4.85
C ARG A 115 -16.71 0.55 4.25
N LEU A 116 -16.25 -0.21 3.26
CA LEU A 116 -14.99 0.05 2.56
C LEU A 116 -15.02 1.43 1.91
N ARG A 117 -16.11 1.76 1.20
CA ARG A 117 -16.29 3.08 0.60
C ARG A 117 -16.21 4.20 1.63
N ALA A 118 -16.90 4.06 2.77
CA ALA A 118 -16.85 5.05 3.84
C ALA A 118 -15.42 5.26 4.36
N VAL A 119 -14.66 4.18 4.58
CA VAL A 119 -13.24 4.27 4.99
C VAL A 119 -12.38 4.99 3.94
N LEU A 120 -12.59 4.70 2.65
CA LEU A 120 -11.86 5.38 1.58
C LEU A 120 -12.20 6.86 1.50
N ASP A 121 -13.48 7.22 1.64
CA ASP A 121 -13.93 8.62 1.63
C ASP A 121 -13.39 9.39 2.87
N GLU A 122 -13.32 8.74 4.04
CA GLU A 122 -12.68 9.29 5.24
C GLU A 122 -11.17 9.52 5.03
N ASN A 123 -10.48 8.58 4.40
CA ASN A 123 -9.06 8.71 4.08
C ASN A 123 -8.80 9.77 3.00
N ASP A 124 -9.72 9.94 2.03
CA ASP A 124 -9.64 11.01 1.04
C ASP A 124 -9.68 12.38 1.74
N ALA A 125 -10.61 12.56 2.69
CA ALA A 125 -10.71 13.78 3.48
C ALA A 125 -9.50 14.00 4.42
N LYS A 126 -8.97 12.93 5.02
CA LYS A 126 -7.86 13.01 5.99
C LYS A 126 -6.50 13.21 5.34
N TYR A 127 -6.24 12.52 4.24
CA TYR A 127 -4.92 12.46 3.60
C TYR A 127 -4.87 13.17 2.25
N GLY A 128 -5.97 13.73 1.75
CA GLY A 128 -6.00 14.46 0.48
C GLY A 128 -5.62 13.58 -0.71
N THR A 129 -6.16 12.36 -0.78
CA THR A 129 -5.83 11.38 -1.83
C THR A 129 -6.61 11.57 -3.14
N ASP A 130 -7.51 12.55 -3.18
CA ASP A 130 -8.24 13.00 -4.37
C ASP A 130 -8.99 11.87 -5.11
N GLY A 131 -9.45 10.85 -4.35
CA GLY A 131 -10.15 9.70 -4.90
C GLY A 131 -9.28 8.75 -5.74
N ASN A 132 -7.96 8.99 -5.82
CA ASN A 132 -7.05 8.12 -6.55
C ASN A 132 -6.79 6.84 -5.74
N ARG A 133 -7.22 5.70 -6.29
CA ARG A 133 -7.26 4.41 -5.59
C ARG A 133 -6.66 3.33 -6.45
N ILE A 134 -5.74 2.55 -5.90
CA ILE A 134 -5.18 1.34 -6.52
C ILE A 134 -5.74 0.14 -5.76
N PHE A 135 -6.31 -0.82 -6.49
CA PHE A 135 -6.80 -2.07 -5.91
C PHE A 135 -5.83 -3.20 -6.25
N TYR A 136 -5.14 -3.73 -5.25
CA TYR A 136 -4.31 -4.91 -5.36
C TYR A 136 -5.11 -6.15 -4.94
N VAL A 137 -5.35 -7.06 -5.88
CA VAL A 137 -6.18 -8.25 -5.64
C VAL A 137 -5.30 -9.46 -5.38
N SER A 138 -4.92 -9.66 -4.11
CA SER A 138 -4.09 -10.77 -3.65
C SER A 138 -4.92 -11.98 -3.19
N THR A 139 -5.93 -12.34 -3.97
CA THR A 139 -6.87 -13.43 -3.65
C THR A 139 -6.78 -14.60 -4.63
N PRO A 140 -7.21 -15.81 -4.24
CA PRO A 140 -7.28 -16.95 -5.15
C PRO A 140 -8.05 -16.65 -6.43
N ALA A 141 -7.64 -17.30 -7.54
CA ALA A 141 -8.21 -17.02 -8.84
C ALA A 141 -9.72 -17.28 -8.96
N SER A 142 -10.23 -18.21 -8.17
CA SER A 142 -11.66 -18.55 -8.10
C SER A 142 -12.56 -17.44 -7.56
N LEU A 143 -11.97 -16.38 -6.99
CA LEU A 143 -12.71 -15.21 -6.47
C LEU A 143 -12.69 -14.02 -7.45
N PHE A 144 -12.04 -14.15 -8.62
CA PHE A 144 -12.22 -13.18 -9.70
C PHE A 144 -13.56 -13.45 -10.41
N GLY A 145 -14.45 -12.47 -10.44
CA GLY A 145 -15.76 -12.56 -11.07
C GLY A 145 -16.48 -11.23 -11.11
#